data_AF-Q64AS5-F1
#
_entry.id   AF-Q64AS5-F1
#
_cell.length_a   1.000
_cell.length_b   1.000
_cell.length_c   1.000
_cell.angle_alpha   90.00
_cell.angle_beta   90.00
_cell.angle_gamma   90.00
#
_symmetry.space_group_name_H-M   'P 1'
#
loop_
_entity.id
_entity.type
_entity.pdbx_description
1 polymer ?
#
loop_
_entity_poly.entity_id
_entity_poly.type
_entity_poly.pdbx_seq_one_letter_code
_entity_poly.pdbx_strand_id
1 'polypeptide(L)'
;MQLQEVSEWLEKYNSKNESFDLENEIEDTISQKDFLTKEDLITIVKWRFHKGSGKNRVRAINSLEQMDGSEIEKITRDAFETEEESKKIRKLCKIRGVGISLASCILTFHDPKKYCVFNTSVYDEIFKIETRPNNFFSIPDYYLDMLNEIRKFSDKYDLTVRDVGKALFKKKCDESKSNTTRIKDICQAERPREKLERYGAGYLNNDELLALILRTGHQKENAIEMSHRLINEYGLDKLSDLALNELQEIKGIGFAKACQIIALFEFNKRHNKAVKTKEIVTIEKPEDVYNYFVDELKDKKKEHFYALLLDSKNKLIKKDLVSVGTLDNSLVHPREVFKEAIKNSAAGVILVHNHPSGDPEPSENDVEITQKIAKAGNILNIKVLDHVIIAEKGWDNIKIKYS
;
A
#
# COMPACT_ATOMS: atom_id res chain seq x y z
N MET A 1 16.89 19.93 29.18
CA MET A 1 17.13 18.85 30.16
C MET A 1 17.98 19.40 31.30
N GLN A 2 17.87 18.85 32.49
CA GLN A 2 18.83 19.06 33.59
C GLN A 2 19.88 17.93 33.60
N LEU A 3 21.03 18.13 34.24
CA LEU A 3 22.12 17.14 34.30
C LEU A 3 21.64 15.77 34.79
N GLN A 4 20.85 15.76 35.87
CA GLN A 4 20.33 14.53 36.48
C GLN A 4 19.46 13.72 35.50
N GLU A 5 18.66 14.39 34.66
CA GLU A 5 17.88 13.70 33.62
C GLU A 5 18.79 13.04 32.58
N VAL A 6 19.92 13.66 32.23
CA VAL A 6 20.83 13.13 31.21
C VAL A 6 21.44 11.81 31.68
N SER A 7 21.93 11.77 32.92
CA SER A 7 22.50 10.56 33.52
C SER A 7 21.48 9.41 33.56
N GLU A 8 20.25 9.68 34.02
CA GLU A 8 19.18 8.67 34.06
C GLU A 8 18.85 8.11 32.67
N TRP A 9 18.73 8.97 31.66
CA TRP A 9 18.41 8.54 30.30
C TRP A 9 19.58 7.84 29.61
N LEU A 10 20.81 8.21 29.93
CA LEU A 10 22.01 7.54 29.44
C LEU A 10 22.13 6.12 30.02
N GLU A 11 21.92 5.94 31.32
CA GLU A 11 21.87 4.60 31.94
C GLU A 11 20.79 3.71 31.29
N LYS A 12 19.61 4.29 31.04
CA LYS A 12 18.54 3.58 30.32
C LYS A 12 18.89 3.25 28.87
N TYR A 13 19.70 4.08 28.20
CA TYR A 13 20.19 3.79 26.85
C TYR A 13 21.17 2.60 26.89
N ASN A 14 22.11 2.63 27.84
CA ASN A 14 23.19 1.65 27.96
C ASN A 14 22.73 0.27 28.49
N SER A 15 21.57 0.18 29.15
CA SER A 15 21.03 -1.09 29.68
C SER A 15 20.40 -2.03 28.64
N LYS A 16 20.41 -1.69 27.34
CA LYS A 16 19.95 -2.57 26.25
C LYS A 16 21.11 -3.32 25.59
N ASN A 17 21.28 -4.60 25.92
CA ASN A 17 22.47 -5.38 25.57
C ASN A 17 22.74 -5.58 24.04
N GLU A 18 21.77 -6.02 23.21
CA GLU A 18 22.14 -6.48 21.84
C GLU A 18 22.50 -5.38 20.81
N SER A 19 21.94 -4.15 20.93
CA SER A 19 22.24 -3.07 19.98
C SER A 19 23.45 -2.23 20.38
N PHE A 20 23.87 -2.37 21.65
CA PHE A 20 24.94 -1.59 22.26
C PHE A 20 26.32 -2.23 22.03
N ASP A 21 26.40 -3.56 22.05
CA ASP A 21 27.64 -4.29 21.77
C ASP A 21 28.16 -4.00 20.35
N LEU A 22 27.27 -3.99 19.36
CA LEU A 22 27.61 -3.60 17.97
C LEU A 22 28.00 -2.12 17.85
N GLU A 23 27.45 -1.25 18.69
CA GLU A 23 27.79 0.18 18.66
C GLU A 23 29.23 0.43 19.12
N ASN A 24 29.63 -0.20 20.22
CA ASN A 24 30.99 -0.10 20.75
C ASN A 24 32.02 -0.73 19.80
N GLU A 25 31.70 -1.88 19.21
CA GLU A 25 32.57 -2.52 18.21
C GLU A 25 32.84 -1.60 17.00
N ILE A 26 31.79 -0.91 16.51
CA ILE A 26 31.92 0.05 15.42
C ILE A 26 32.77 1.25 15.86
N GLU A 27 32.52 1.80 17.05
CA GLU A 27 33.24 2.96 17.58
C GLU A 27 34.74 2.67 17.76
N ASP A 28 35.09 1.52 18.34
CA ASP A 28 36.47 1.07 18.52
C ASP A 28 37.19 0.86 17.18
N THR A 29 36.47 0.34 16.19
CA THR A 29 37.04 0.06 14.85
C THR A 29 37.20 1.32 14.01
N ILE A 30 36.28 2.27 14.10
CA ILE A 30 36.20 3.43 13.19
C ILE A 30 36.94 4.65 13.72
N SER A 31 36.96 4.87 15.04
CA SER A 31 37.55 6.07 15.65
C SER A 31 39.06 6.22 15.41
N GLN A 32 39.74 5.15 15.00
CA GLN A 32 41.19 5.13 14.77
C GLN A 32 41.58 5.19 13.28
N LYS A 33 40.60 5.29 12.36
CA LYS A 33 40.85 5.19 10.92
C LYS A 33 40.92 6.56 10.25
N ASP A 34 41.95 6.76 9.42
CA ASP A 34 42.09 7.95 8.57
C ASP A 34 41.09 7.98 7.39
N PHE A 35 40.43 6.86 7.10
CA PHE A 35 39.46 6.68 6.03
C PHE A 35 38.59 5.45 6.28
N LEU A 36 37.44 5.35 5.63
CA LEU A 36 36.55 4.18 5.76
C LEU A 36 36.49 3.37 4.48
N THR A 37 36.45 2.05 4.64
CA THR A 37 36.18 1.13 3.52
C THR A 37 34.68 1.05 3.25
N LYS A 38 34.32 0.36 2.15
CA LYS A 38 32.92 0.06 1.84
C LYS A 38 32.26 -0.76 2.95
N GLU A 39 32.97 -1.72 3.51
CA GLU A 39 32.50 -2.61 4.59
C GLU A 39 32.22 -1.83 5.87
N ASP A 40 33.08 -0.85 6.21
CA ASP A 40 32.86 0.04 7.36
C ASP A 40 31.53 0.81 7.21
N LEU A 41 31.28 1.38 6.03
CA LEU A 41 30.03 2.10 5.75
C LEU A 41 28.81 1.18 5.76
N ILE A 42 28.92 -0.03 5.23
CA ILE A 42 27.85 -1.03 5.30
C ILE A 42 27.52 -1.38 6.76
N THR A 43 28.53 -1.48 7.62
CA THR A 43 28.34 -1.75 9.05
C THR A 43 27.62 -0.59 9.74
N ILE A 44 28.00 0.66 9.46
CA ILE A 44 27.28 1.84 9.95
C ILE A 44 25.82 1.85 9.47
N VAL A 45 25.56 1.52 8.21
CA VAL A 45 24.20 1.45 7.64
C VAL A 45 23.37 0.37 8.32
N LYS A 46 23.95 -0.81 8.58
CA LYS A 46 23.29 -1.91 9.29
C LYS A 46 22.94 -1.52 10.73
N TRP A 47 23.82 -0.80 11.43
CA TRP A 47 23.56 -0.27 12.77
C TRP A 47 22.41 0.77 12.73
N ARG A 48 22.50 1.74 11.81
CA ARG A 48 21.52 2.83 11.70
C ARG A 48 20.11 2.34 11.38
N PHE A 49 20.00 1.30 10.56
CA PHE A 49 18.74 0.73 10.09
C PHE A 49 18.58 -0.71 10.59
N HIS A 50 18.25 -0.87 11.87
CA HIS A 50 17.96 -2.17 12.49
C HIS A 50 16.74 -2.88 11.84
N LYS A 51 16.49 -4.15 12.19
CA LYS A 51 15.62 -5.16 11.52
C LYS A 51 14.22 -4.74 11.00
N GLY A 52 13.69 -3.57 11.35
CA GLY A 52 12.41 -3.02 10.84
C GLY A 52 12.49 -2.04 9.65
N SER A 53 13.69 -1.56 9.26
CA SER A 53 13.87 -0.54 8.20
C SER A 53 14.38 -1.11 6.87
N GLY A 54 13.84 -2.26 6.44
CA GLY A 54 14.36 -3.06 5.33
C GLY A 54 14.58 -2.29 4.02
N LYS A 55 13.63 -1.46 3.59
CA LYS A 55 13.72 -0.75 2.29
C LYS A 55 14.85 0.28 2.25
N ASN A 56 15.01 1.10 3.29
CA ASN A 56 16.05 2.14 3.35
C ASN A 56 17.45 1.52 3.51
N ARG A 57 17.55 0.46 4.32
CA ARG A 57 18.77 -0.32 4.49
C ARG A 57 19.23 -0.93 3.17
N VAL A 58 18.34 -1.65 2.48
CA VAL A 58 18.63 -2.30 1.19
C VAL A 58 19.04 -1.25 0.15
N ARG A 59 18.31 -0.13 0.06
CA ARG A 59 18.63 0.94 -0.88
C ARG A 59 20.02 1.55 -0.63
N ALA A 60 20.36 1.84 0.63
CA ALA A 60 21.65 2.40 0.99
C ALA A 60 22.80 1.42 0.70
N ILE A 61 22.64 0.15 1.08
CA ILE A 61 23.63 -0.91 0.81
C ILE A 61 23.84 -1.09 -0.70
N ASN A 62 22.76 -1.24 -1.48
CA ASN A 62 22.85 -1.38 -2.94
C ASN A 62 23.54 -0.18 -3.60
N SER A 63 23.35 1.03 -3.05
CA SER A 63 24.00 2.24 -3.56
C SER A 63 25.52 2.24 -3.29
N LEU A 64 25.93 1.77 -2.11
CA LEU A 64 27.33 1.62 -1.73
C LEU A 64 28.03 0.50 -2.49
N GLU A 65 27.34 -0.61 -2.74
CA GLU A 65 27.85 -1.74 -3.51
C GLU A 65 28.24 -1.32 -4.94
N GLN A 66 27.50 -0.37 -5.53
CA GLN A 66 27.75 0.17 -6.86
C GLN A 66 28.90 1.19 -6.94
N MET A 67 29.47 1.63 -5.82
CA MET A 67 30.62 2.54 -5.83
C MET A 67 31.95 1.78 -5.82
N ASP A 68 32.98 2.38 -6.40
CA ASP A 68 34.34 1.89 -6.22
C ASP A 68 34.80 2.10 -4.77
N GLY A 69 35.43 1.08 -4.18
CA GLY A 69 35.98 1.16 -2.82
C GLY A 69 37.01 2.29 -2.70
N SER A 70 37.89 2.44 -3.70
CA SER A 70 38.93 3.48 -3.69
C SER A 70 38.35 4.90 -3.68
N GLU A 71 37.18 5.10 -4.30
CA GLU A 71 36.47 6.38 -4.30
C GLU A 71 35.89 6.69 -2.92
N ILE A 72 35.32 5.69 -2.24
CA ILE A 72 34.81 5.82 -0.86
C ILE A 72 35.94 6.21 0.10
N GLU A 73 37.07 5.52 0.02
CA GLU A 73 38.24 5.79 0.87
C GLU A 73 38.75 7.22 0.65
N LYS A 74 38.84 7.66 -0.60
CA LYS A 74 39.25 9.02 -0.94
C LYS A 74 38.29 10.08 -0.41
N ILE A 75 36.97 9.88 -0.57
CA ILE A 75 35.96 10.84 -0.10
C ILE A 75 35.98 10.94 1.43
N THR A 76 36.09 9.80 2.13
CA THR A 76 36.09 9.78 3.59
C THR A 76 37.35 10.40 4.18
N ARG A 77 38.54 10.11 3.62
CA ARG A 77 39.79 10.77 4.00
C ARG A 77 39.73 12.29 3.84
N ASP A 78 39.35 12.74 2.65
CA ASP A 78 39.22 14.16 2.32
C ASP A 78 38.16 14.84 3.22
N ALA A 79 37.08 14.13 3.56
CA ALA A 79 36.12 14.62 4.53
C ALA A 79 36.75 14.76 5.92
N PHE A 80 37.45 13.75 6.43
CA PHE A 80 38.05 13.74 7.78
C PHE A 80 39.09 14.84 7.99
N GLU A 81 39.90 15.14 6.97
CA GLU A 81 40.89 16.23 6.96
C GLU A 81 40.26 17.63 6.83
N THR A 82 38.99 17.74 6.39
CA THR A 82 38.32 19.03 6.22
C THR A 82 37.95 19.64 7.58
N GLU A 83 38.45 20.86 7.86
CA GLU A 83 38.15 21.61 9.09
C GLU A 83 36.71 22.11 9.16
N GLU A 84 36.20 22.69 8.08
CA GLU A 84 34.85 23.26 8.04
C GLU A 84 33.78 22.15 8.04
N GLU A 85 33.00 22.07 9.12
CA GLU A 85 32.08 20.96 9.37
C GLU A 85 30.97 20.84 8.31
N SER A 86 30.44 21.97 7.84
CA SER A 86 29.42 21.99 6.77
C SER A 86 29.99 21.41 5.46
N LYS A 87 31.25 21.71 5.12
CA LYS A 87 31.94 21.10 3.97
C LYS A 87 32.22 19.61 4.18
N LYS A 88 32.65 19.21 5.38
CA LYS A 88 32.88 17.80 5.76
C LYS A 88 31.63 16.96 5.54
N ILE A 89 30.45 17.44 5.97
CA ILE A 89 29.15 16.78 5.73
C ILE A 89 28.82 16.72 4.23
N ARG A 90 28.97 17.84 3.50
CA ARG A 90 28.71 17.87 2.04
C ARG A 90 29.60 16.91 1.27
N LYS A 91 30.87 16.75 1.67
CA LYS A 91 31.81 15.78 1.08
C LYS A 91 31.32 14.34 1.31
N LEU A 92 30.97 13.98 2.54
CA LEU A 92 30.39 12.66 2.83
C LEU A 92 29.10 12.38 2.05
N CYS A 93 28.26 13.40 1.85
CA CYS A 93 27.04 13.27 1.04
C CYS A 93 27.28 13.05 -0.47
N LYS A 94 28.53 13.11 -0.95
CA LYS A 94 28.87 12.69 -2.32
C LYS A 94 28.89 11.17 -2.47
N ILE A 95 29.01 10.42 -1.37
CA ILE A 95 28.93 8.96 -1.38
C ILE A 95 27.48 8.56 -1.69
N ARG A 96 27.27 7.74 -2.71
CA ARG A 96 25.95 7.27 -3.13
C ARG A 96 25.25 6.55 -1.96
N GLY A 97 24.03 6.97 -1.67
CA GLY A 97 23.24 6.43 -0.57
C GLY A 97 23.53 7.07 0.79
N VAL A 98 24.50 7.98 0.91
CA VAL A 98 24.83 8.70 2.15
C VAL A 98 24.17 10.09 2.13
N GLY A 99 23.07 10.24 2.86
CA GLY A 99 22.49 11.56 3.18
C GLY A 99 23.05 12.14 4.48
N ILE A 100 22.60 13.33 4.88
CA ILE A 100 23.08 14.04 6.10
C ILE A 100 22.96 13.16 7.35
N SER A 101 21.87 12.39 7.49
CA SER A 101 21.72 11.51 8.65
C SER A 101 22.80 10.43 8.71
N LEU A 102 23.16 9.81 7.59
CA LEU A 102 24.25 8.82 7.57
C LEU A 102 25.63 9.49 7.69
N ALA A 103 25.82 10.66 7.08
CA ALA A 103 27.04 11.46 7.26
C ALA A 103 27.28 11.80 8.74
N SER A 104 26.21 12.14 9.49
CA SER A 104 26.32 12.35 10.94
C SER A 104 26.72 11.09 11.69
N CYS A 105 26.24 9.90 11.29
CA CYS A 105 26.67 8.63 11.90
C CYS A 105 28.15 8.37 11.65
N ILE A 106 28.62 8.57 10.40
CA ILE A 106 30.03 8.43 10.03
C ILE A 106 30.90 9.33 10.91
N LEU A 107 30.56 10.61 11.02
CA LEU A 107 31.30 11.56 11.86
C LEU A 107 31.25 11.21 13.34
N THR A 108 30.11 10.69 13.82
CA THR A 108 29.95 10.29 15.22
C THR A 108 30.81 9.10 15.58
N PHE A 109 30.88 8.07 14.73
CA PHE A 109 31.72 6.92 15.01
C PHE A 109 33.21 7.22 14.83
N HIS A 110 33.56 8.18 13.97
CA HIS A 110 34.93 8.64 13.81
C HIS A 110 35.40 9.54 14.97
N ASP A 111 34.55 10.48 15.44
CA ASP A 111 34.88 11.39 16.54
C ASP A 111 33.65 11.59 17.46
N PRO A 112 33.41 10.64 18.40
CA PRO A 112 32.26 10.65 19.30
C PRO A 112 32.33 11.78 20.34
N LYS A 113 33.51 12.38 20.56
CA LYS A 113 33.65 13.53 21.44
C LYS A 113 33.05 14.78 20.80
N LYS A 114 33.21 14.94 19.48
CA LYS A 114 32.79 16.14 18.74
C LYS A 114 31.42 16.03 18.08
N TYR A 115 30.96 14.82 17.77
CA TYR A 115 29.75 14.57 16.99
C TYR A 115 28.76 13.66 17.72
N CYS A 116 27.48 13.86 17.41
CA CYS A 116 26.42 12.90 17.74
C CYS A 116 25.55 12.60 16.52
N VAL A 117 24.76 11.52 16.60
CA VAL A 117 23.90 11.10 15.50
C VAL A 117 22.76 12.10 15.32
N PHE A 118 22.55 12.51 14.08
CA PHE A 118 21.45 13.38 13.72
C PHE A 118 20.12 12.64 13.82
N ASN A 119 19.31 13.06 14.79
CA ASN A 119 17.96 12.58 14.98
C ASN A 119 16.98 13.75 14.81
N THR A 120 16.12 13.66 13.80
CA THR A 120 15.19 14.74 13.47
C THR A 120 14.16 14.99 14.57
N SER A 121 13.76 13.97 15.32
CA SER A 121 12.82 14.12 16.44
C SER A 121 13.47 14.81 17.64
N VAL A 122 14.78 14.63 17.83
CA VAL A 122 15.56 15.36 18.84
C VAL A 122 15.77 16.81 18.40
N TYR A 123 16.07 17.03 17.11
CA TYR A 123 16.16 18.37 16.52
C TYR A 123 14.87 19.19 16.78
N ASP A 124 13.72 18.65 16.41
CA ASP A 124 12.43 19.34 16.59
C ASP A 124 12.14 19.65 18.07
N GLU A 125 12.57 18.77 18.98
CA GLU A 125 12.39 18.93 20.42
C GLU A 125 13.27 20.07 20.98
N ILE A 126 14.52 20.17 20.54
CA ILE A 126 15.46 21.21 20.95
C ILE A 126 14.96 22.58 20.50
N PHE A 127 14.54 22.69 19.24
CA PHE A 127 14.15 23.97 18.64
C PHE A 127 12.66 24.28 18.72
N LYS A 128 11.85 23.38 19.30
CA LYS A 128 10.39 23.50 19.43
C LYS A 128 9.70 23.82 18.10
N ILE A 129 10.15 23.15 17.03
CA ILE A 129 9.67 23.39 15.67
C ILE A 129 8.43 22.52 15.40
N GLU A 130 7.33 23.15 14.98
CA GLU A 130 6.09 22.44 14.63
C GLU A 130 6.11 21.88 13.21
N THR A 131 6.80 22.55 12.27
CA THR A 131 6.87 22.14 10.86
C THR A 131 8.28 22.37 10.30
N ARG A 132 8.79 21.40 9.54
CA ARG A 132 10.15 21.47 9.01
C ARG A 132 10.20 22.26 7.70
N PRO A 133 11.25 23.07 7.48
CA PRO A 133 11.47 23.73 6.20
C PRO A 133 11.62 22.75 5.04
N ASN A 134 11.29 23.21 3.83
CA ASN A 134 11.61 22.48 2.61
C ASN A 134 13.12 22.23 2.53
N ASN A 135 13.53 21.06 2.06
CA ASN A 135 14.94 20.62 1.98
C ASN A 135 15.65 20.36 3.31
N PHE A 136 14.92 20.18 4.42
CA PHE A 136 15.48 19.86 5.74
C PHE A 136 16.56 18.75 5.72
N PHE A 137 16.36 17.71 4.92
CA PHE A 137 17.30 16.58 4.83
C PHE A 137 18.52 16.83 3.93
N SER A 138 18.62 18.01 3.30
CA SER A 138 19.64 18.36 2.31
C SER A 138 20.53 19.53 2.73
N ILE A 139 20.25 20.17 3.87
CA ILE A 139 21.00 21.32 4.38
C ILE A 139 21.79 20.92 5.64
N PRO A 140 23.14 20.89 5.60
CA PRO A 140 23.98 20.52 6.75
C PRO A 140 23.76 21.38 7.99
N ASP A 141 23.36 22.63 7.79
CA ASP A 141 23.30 23.62 8.87
C ASP A 141 22.26 23.23 9.93
N TYR A 142 21.17 22.54 9.59
CA TYR A 142 20.24 22.01 10.59
C TYR A 142 20.89 20.96 11.51
N TYR A 143 21.76 20.11 10.98
CA TYR A 143 22.51 19.21 11.86
C TYR A 143 23.46 19.99 12.76
N LEU A 144 24.16 20.98 12.20
CA LEU A 144 25.12 21.80 12.96
C LEU A 144 24.45 22.64 14.04
N ASP A 145 23.27 23.20 13.78
CA ASP A 145 22.51 23.97 14.78
C ASP A 145 22.17 23.09 15.98
N MET A 146 21.62 21.90 15.76
CA MET A 146 21.35 20.93 16.83
C MET A 146 22.62 20.50 17.55
N LEU A 147 23.68 20.23 16.79
CA LEU A 147 24.95 19.82 17.35
C LEU A 147 25.55 20.91 18.25
N ASN A 148 25.43 22.18 17.85
CA ASN A 148 25.89 23.33 18.62
C ASN A 148 25.10 23.51 19.93
N GLU A 149 23.78 23.29 19.91
CA GLU A 149 22.98 23.29 21.14
C GLU A 149 23.37 22.15 22.09
N ILE A 150 23.66 20.96 21.54
CA ILE A 150 24.15 19.83 22.33
C ILE A 150 25.54 20.14 22.91
N ARG A 151 26.45 20.73 22.12
CA ARG A 151 27.79 21.14 22.58
C ARG A 151 27.74 22.13 23.74
N LYS A 152 26.90 23.17 23.66
CA LYS A 152 26.70 24.12 24.76
C LYS A 152 26.30 23.42 26.06
N PHE A 153 25.46 22.39 25.96
CA PHE A 153 25.05 21.60 27.11
C PHE A 153 26.17 20.69 27.62
N SER A 154 26.86 20.00 26.69
CA SER A 154 28.02 19.15 26.97
C SER A 154 29.13 19.91 27.70
N ASP A 155 29.52 21.08 27.20
CA ASP A 155 30.57 21.93 27.77
C ASP A 155 30.20 22.43 29.18
N LYS A 156 28.92 22.72 29.41
CA LYS A 156 28.42 23.20 30.71
C LYS A 156 28.54 22.14 31.81
N TYR A 157 28.45 20.86 31.45
CA TYR A 157 28.34 19.76 32.41
C TYR A 157 29.45 18.71 32.28
N ASP A 158 30.50 18.99 31.50
CA ASP A 158 31.63 18.09 31.26
C ASP A 158 31.20 16.70 30.77
N LEU A 159 30.30 16.68 29.78
CA LEU A 159 29.78 15.46 29.13
C LEU A 159 30.23 15.37 27.68
N THR A 160 30.33 14.15 27.13
CA THR A 160 30.56 14.02 25.67
C THR A 160 29.31 14.42 24.88
N VAL A 161 29.50 14.93 23.66
CA VAL A 161 28.39 15.26 22.75
C VAL A 161 27.58 14.00 22.42
N ARG A 162 28.25 12.85 22.31
CA ARG A 162 27.62 11.54 22.09
C ARG A 162 26.71 11.13 23.24
N ASP A 163 27.12 11.30 24.50
CA ASP A 163 26.34 10.93 25.67
C ASP A 163 25.04 11.72 25.78
N VAL A 164 25.13 13.04 25.57
CA VAL A 164 23.95 13.90 25.55
C VAL A 164 23.02 13.50 24.40
N GLY A 165 23.57 13.18 23.23
CA GLY A 165 22.82 12.65 22.09
C GLY A 165 22.10 11.32 22.40
N LYS A 166 22.77 10.37 23.05
CA LYS A 166 22.21 9.07 23.49
C LYS A 166 21.06 9.28 24.47
N ALA A 167 21.27 10.12 25.48
CA ALA A 167 20.26 10.44 26.48
C ALA A 167 19.02 11.11 25.87
N LEU A 168 19.20 12.12 25.01
CA LEU A 168 18.10 12.78 24.31
C LEU A 168 17.31 11.82 23.41
N PHE A 169 18.01 10.96 22.69
CA PHE A 169 17.37 9.93 21.87
C PHE A 169 16.54 8.97 22.72
N LYS A 170 17.12 8.47 23.83
CA LYS A 170 16.42 7.54 24.71
C LYS A 170 15.21 8.17 25.36
N LYS A 171 15.35 9.40 25.87
CA LYS A 171 14.25 10.20 26.40
C LYS A 171 13.13 10.31 25.36
N LYS A 172 13.45 10.68 24.13
CA LYS A 172 12.44 10.82 23.06
C LYS A 172 11.79 9.47 22.71
N CYS A 173 12.56 8.39 22.62
CA CYS A 173 12.02 7.06 22.35
C CYS A 173 11.07 6.59 23.45
N ASP A 174 11.41 6.79 24.71
CA ASP A 174 10.55 6.36 25.82
C ASP A 174 9.39 7.33 26.04
N GLU A 175 9.56 8.64 25.81
CA GLU A 175 8.46 9.61 25.74
C GLU A 175 7.53 9.29 24.58
N SER A 176 8.01 8.81 23.42
CA SER A 176 7.15 8.36 22.31
C SER A 176 6.42 7.05 22.60
N LYS A 177 6.89 6.27 23.58
CA LYS A 177 6.20 5.07 24.09
C LYS A 177 5.24 5.40 25.24
N SER A 178 5.53 6.47 25.99
CA SER A 178 4.72 6.96 27.10
C SER A 178 3.63 7.94 26.66
N ASN A 179 3.86 8.68 25.58
CA ASN A 179 2.90 9.52 24.90
C ASN A 179 2.55 8.84 23.60
N THR A 180 1.31 8.39 23.53
CA THR A 180 0.57 8.14 22.31
C THR A 180 0.97 9.14 21.22
N THR A 181 1.79 8.74 20.24
CA THR A 181 2.19 9.65 19.15
C THR A 181 0.90 10.08 18.47
N ARG A 182 0.53 11.37 18.48
CA ARG A 182 -0.72 11.77 17.84
C ARG A 182 -0.50 11.58 16.34
N ILE A 183 -1.56 11.25 15.59
CA ILE A 183 -1.43 11.09 14.12
C ILE A 183 -0.85 12.36 13.47
N LYS A 184 -1.12 13.54 14.05
CA LYS A 184 -0.52 14.81 13.60
C LYS A 184 0.99 14.92 13.82
N ASP A 185 1.56 14.14 14.73
CA ASP A 185 3.00 14.12 15.01
C ASP A 185 3.74 13.18 14.02
N ILE A 186 3.01 12.37 13.25
CA ILE A 186 3.53 11.59 12.12
C ILE A 186 3.78 12.55 10.95
N CYS A 187 4.88 12.34 10.23
CA CYS A 187 5.18 13.04 8.98
C CYS A 187 3.94 13.04 8.08
N GLN A 188 3.56 14.19 7.53
CA GLN A 188 2.31 14.33 6.77
C GLN A 188 2.22 13.31 5.62
N ALA A 189 3.32 13.03 4.92
CA ALA A 189 3.36 12.04 3.84
C ALA A 189 3.15 10.59 4.29
N GLU A 190 3.34 10.30 5.59
CA GLU A 190 3.19 8.97 6.19
C GLU A 190 1.86 8.81 6.95
N ARG A 191 1.05 9.88 7.03
CA ARG A 191 -0.28 9.80 7.65
C ARG A 191 -1.24 9.02 6.75
N PRO A 192 -2.15 8.21 7.30
CA PRO A 192 -3.01 7.34 6.49
C PRO A 192 -3.86 8.09 5.45
N ARG A 193 -4.41 9.28 5.77
CA ARG A 193 -5.26 10.03 4.84
C ARG A 193 -4.47 10.57 3.67
N GLU A 194 -3.33 11.17 3.96
CA GLU A 194 -2.43 11.74 2.96
C GLU A 194 -1.76 10.64 2.11
N LYS A 195 -1.42 9.49 2.70
CA LYS A 195 -0.99 8.30 1.94
C LYS A 195 -2.08 7.81 0.99
N LEU A 196 -3.34 7.75 1.46
CA LEU A 196 -4.47 7.32 0.66
C LEU A 196 -4.69 8.27 -0.53
N GLU A 197 -4.65 9.57 -0.30
CA GLU A 197 -4.80 10.59 -1.34
C GLU A 197 -3.67 10.50 -2.39
N ARG A 198 -2.43 10.33 -1.94
CA ARG A 198 -1.26 10.39 -2.83
C ARG A 198 -0.97 9.10 -3.59
N TYR A 199 -1.15 7.95 -2.95
CA TYR A 199 -0.72 6.65 -3.47
C TYR A 199 -1.85 5.64 -3.62
N GLY A 200 -3.06 5.95 -3.11
CA GLY A 200 -4.21 5.06 -3.15
C GLY A 200 -4.21 4.01 -2.04
N ALA A 201 -5.33 3.28 -1.93
CA ALA A 201 -5.60 2.36 -0.81
C ALA A 201 -4.60 1.19 -0.73
N GLY A 202 -4.04 0.75 -1.86
CA GLY A 202 -3.10 -0.38 -1.92
C GLY A 202 -1.74 -0.13 -1.25
N TYR A 203 -1.44 1.12 -0.88
CA TYR A 203 -0.20 1.48 -0.17
C TYR A 203 -0.37 1.54 1.36
N LEU A 204 -1.58 1.35 1.85
CA LEU A 204 -1.88 1.30 3.28
C LEU A 204 -1.85 -0.16 3.75
N ASN A 205 -1.31 -0.38 4.94
CA ASN A 205 -1.46 -1.68 5.61
C ASN A 205 -2.86 -1.80 6.27
N ASN A 206 -3.19 -2.98 6.79
CA ASN A 206 -4.51 -3.22 7.39
C ASN A 206 -4.78 -2.30 8.59
N ASP A 207 -3.77 -2.02 9.40
CA ASP A 207 -3.89 -1.16 10.58
C ASP A 207 -4.21 0.28 10.18
N GLU A 208 -3.58 0.79 9.12
CA GLU A 208 -3.82 2.12 8.57
C GLU A 208 -5.21 2.22 7.94
N LEU A 209 -5.67 1.19 7.23
CA LEU A 209 -7.03 1.13 6.66
C LEU A 209 -8.09 1.14 7.76
N LEU A 210 -7.92 0.32 8.80
CA LEU A 210 -8.84 0.29 9.93
C LEU A 210 -8.79 1.61 10.72
N ALA A 211 -7.61 2.22 10.87
CA ALA A 211 -7.46 3.53 11.52
C ALA A 211 -8.23 4.64 10.81
N LEU A 212 -8.29 4.62 9.47
CA LEU A 212 -9.09 5.56 8.68
C LEU A 212 -10.58 5.43 8.98
N ILE A 213 -11.06 4.20 9.16
CA ILE A 213 -12.47 3.89 9.46
C ILE A 213 -12.81 4.33 10.88
N LEU A 214 -11.97 3.97 11.86
CA LEU A 214 -12.20 4.29 13.28
C LEU A 214 -12.00 5.77 13.60
N ARG A 215 -11.23 6.50 12.76
CA ARG A 215 -10.92 7.94 12.79
C ARG A 215 -10.12 8.42 14.00
N THR A 216 -10.41 7.93 15.19
CA THR A 216 -9.81 8.35 16.46
C THR A 216 -9.37 7.16 17.28
N GLY A 217 -8.29 7.35 18.04
CA GLY A 217 -7.78 6.36 18.99
C GLY A 217 -8.53 6.35 20.32
N HIS A 218 -7.86 5.84 21.35
CA HIS A 218 -8.26 5.90 22.76
C HIS A 218 -7.22 6.75 23.53
N GLN A 219 -7.47 7.05 24.81
CA GLN A 219 -6.63 7.96 25.62
C GLN A 219 -5.12 7.60 25.62
N LYS A 220 -4.79 6.32 25.45
CA LYS A 220 -3.42 5.77 25.50
C LYS A 220 -2.88 5.22 24.17
N GLU A 221 -3.67 5.27 23.10
CA GLU A 221 -3.32 4.70 21.79
C GLU A 221 -3.94 5.53 20.67
N ASN A 222 -3.18 5.88 19.64
CA ASN A 222 -3.74 6.57 18.47
C ASN A 222 -4.56 5.59 17.62
N ALA A 223 -5.23 6.06 16.56
CA ALA A 223 -6.09 5.18 15.77
C ALA A 223 -5.31 4.05 15.07
N ILE A 224 -4.04 4.27 14.70
CA ILE A 224 -3.18 3.27 14.07
C ILE A 224 -2.76 2.22 15.10
N GLU A 225 -2.27 2.64 16.26
CA GLU A 225 -1.87 1.75 17.37
C GLU A 225 -3.05 0.89 17.86
N MET A 226 -4.22 1.51 18.02
CA MET A 226 -5.44 0.81 18.40
C MET A 226 -5.82 -0.22 17.33
N SER A 227 -5.74 0.15 16.04
CA SER A 227 -6.05 -0.76 14.93
C SER A 227 -5.08 -1.94 14.85
N HIS A 228 -3.78 -1.69 15.02
CA HIS A 228 -2.76 -2.72 15.11
C HIS A 228 -3.06 -3.69 16.27
N ARG A 229 -3.39 -3.17 17.46
CA ARG A 229 -3.76 -4.01 18.61
C ARG A 229 -4.97 -4.89 18.30
N LEU A 230 -6.05 -4.31 17.77
CA LEU A 230 -7.26 -5.05 17.40
C LEU A 230 -6.95 -6.17 16.40
N ILE A 231 -6.21 -5.87 15.35
CA ILE A 231 -5.86 -6.86 14.32
C ILE A 231 -4.94 -7.94 14.89
N ASN A 232 -3.99 -7.60 15.76
CA ASN A 232 -3.08 -8.56 16.36
C ASN A 232 -3.75 -9.47 17.41
N GLU A 233 -4.68 -8.94 18.21
CA GLU A 233 -5.38 -9.69 19.26
C GLU A 233 -6.50 -10.58 18.70
N TYR A 234 -7.28 -10.04 17.75
CA TYR A 234 -8.50 -10.69 17.27
C TYR A 234 -8.35 -11.23 15.85
N GLY A 235 -7.55 -10.61 15.00
CA GLY A 235 -7.58 -10.90 13.56
C GLY A 235 -8.82 -10.31 12.89
N LEU A 236 -8.79 -10.21 11.56
CA LEU A 236 -9.93 -9.67 10.79
C LEU A 236 -11.13 -10.64 10.77
N ASP A 237 -10.86 -11.94 10.84
CA ASP A 237 -11.85 -13.01 10.93
C ASP A 237 -12.70 -12.86 12.21
N LYS A 238 -12.07 -12.85 13.39
CA LYS A 238 -12.84 -12.77 14.64
C LYS A 238 -13.50 -11.41 14.81
N LEU A 239 -12.85 -10.31 14.43
CA LEU A 239 -13.48 -8.98 14.48
C LEU A 239 -14.75 -8.90 13.64
N SER A 240 -14.86 -9.71 12.58
CA SER A 240 -16.05 -9.75 11.73
C SER A 240 -17.22 -10.54 12.32
N ASP A 241 -16.94 -11.42 13.29
CA ASP A 241 -17.93 -12.30 13.92
C ASP A 241 -18.46 -11.77 15.27
N LEU A 242 -17.75 -10.84 15.91
CA LEU A 242 -18.15 -10.29 17.20
C LEU A 242 -19.47 -9.50 17.12
N ALA A 243 -20.35 -9.75 18.07
CA ALA A 243 -21.58 -9.01 18.27
C ALA A 243 -21.30 -7.60 18.83
N LEU A 244 -22.30 -6.71 18.70
CA LEU A 244 -22.18 -5.30 19.10
C LEU A 244 -21.81 -5.12 20.59
N ASN A 245 -22.32 -5.98 21.47
CA ASN A 245 -21.99 -5.97 22.90
C ASN A 245 -20.54 -6.42 23.13
N GLU A 246 -20.09 -7.49 22.48
CA GLU A 246 -18.72 -8.00 22.61
C GLU A 246 -17.69 -7.00 22.09
N LEU A 247 -17.98 -6.32 20.96
CA LEU A 247 -17.13 -5.23 20.47
C LEU A 247 -17.03 -4.08 21.47
N GLN A 248 -18.10 -3.76 22.19
CA GLN A 248 -18.11 -2.67 23.18
C GLN A 248 -17.35 -3.01 24.47
N GLU A 249 -17.10 -4.29 24.74
CA GLU A 249 -16.24 -4.71 25.85
C GLU A 249 -14.75 -4.48 25.54
N ILE A 250 -14.40 -4.31 24.25
CA ILE A 250 -13.04 -4.02 23.84
C ILE A 250 -12.68 -2.58 24.22
N LYS A 251 -11.59 -2.44 24.98
CA LYS A 251 -11.07 -1.13 25.38
C LYS A 251 -10.84 -0.23 24.16
N GLY A 252 -11.40 0.98 24.22
CA GLY A 252 -11.29 1.97 23.14
C GLY A 252 -12.39 1.90 22.07
N ILE A 253 -13.24 0.87 22.11
CA ILE A 253 -14.34 0.64 21.17
C ILE A 253 -15.67 0.95 21.85
N GLY A 254 -16.11 2.20 21.77
CA GLY A 254 -17.49 2.57 22.13
C GLY A 254 -18.48 2.23 21.02
N PHE A 255 -19.77 2.44 21.30
CA PHE A 255 -20.87 2.20 20.36
C PHE A 255 -20.60 2.64 18.93
N ALA A 256 -20.11 3.88 18.72
CA ALA A 256 -19.84 4.42 17.38
C ALA A 256 -18.81 3.58 16.61
N LYS A 257 -17.70 3.19 17.24
CA LYS A 257 -16.65 2.39 16.61
C LYS A 257 -17.09 0.95 16.38
N ALA A 258 -17.87 0.38 17.32
CA ALA A 258 -18.45 -0.94 17.14
C ALA A 258 -19.39 -0.97 15.91
N CYS A 259 -20.26 0.04 15.75
CA CYS A 259 -21.09 0.18 14.56
C CYS A 259 -20.27 0.32 13.27
N GLN A 260 -19.15 1.05 13.30
CA GLN A 260 -18.26 1.18 12.14
C GLN A 260 -17.65 -0.16 11.72
N ILE A 261 -17.20 -0.98 12.68
CA ILE A 261 -16.63 -2.31 12.41
C ILE A 261 -17.69 -3.24 11.82
N ILE A 262 -18.88 -3.30 12.43
CA ILE A 262 -19.99 -4.11 11.91
C ILE A 262 -20.37 -3.68 10.49
N ALA A 263 -20.52 -2.37 10.26
CA ALA A 263 -20.89 -1.85 8.95
C ALA A 263 -19.83 -2.15 7.89
N LEU A 264 -18.54 -2.04 8.24
CA LEU A 264 -17.42 -2.38 7.36
C LEU A 264 -17.52 -3.83 6.87
N PHE A 265 -17.65 -4.79 7.79
CA PHE A 265 -17.67 -6.20 7.42
C PHE A 265 -18.96 -6.61 6.70
N GLU A 266 -20.11 -6.08 7.10
CA GLU A 266 -21.36 -6.33 6.40
C GLU A 266 -21.32 -5.75 4.97
N PHE A 267 -20.75 -4.56 4.79
CA PHE A 267 -20.56 -3.98 3.46
C PHE A 267 -19.62 -4.85 2.61
N ASN A 268 -18.50 -5.31 3.18
CA ASN A 268 -17.58 -6.22 2.49
C ASN A 268 -18.26 -7.56 2.13
N LYS A 269 -19.09 -8.11 3.02
CA LYS A 269 -19.88 -9.32 2.75
C LYS A 269 -20.86 -9.12 1.60
N ARG A 270 -21.57 -7.98 1.55
CA ARG A 270 -22.47 -7.63 0.45
C ARG A 270 -21.72 -7.37 -0.86
N HIS A 271 -20.58 -6.69 -0.79
CA HIS A 271 -19.71 -6.47 -1.94
C HIS A 271 -19.21 -7.81 -2.50
N ASN A 272 -18.68 -8.68 -1.65
CA ASN A 272 -18.23 -10.01 -2.05
C ASN A 272 -19.38 -10.87 -2.57
N LYS A 273 -20.59 -10.74 -2.04
CA LYS A 273 -21.77 -11.38 -2.61
C LYS A 273 -22.09 -10.81 -4.00
N ALA A 274 -22.08 -9.50 -4.18
CA ALA A 274 -22.32 -8.84 -5.48
C ALA A 274 -21.23 -9.15 -6.53
N VAL A 275 -19.99 -9.34 -6.08
CA VAL A 275 -18.87 -9.78 -6.93
C VAL A 275 -18.99 -11.28 -7.23
N LYS A 276 -19.32 -12.11 -6.24
CA LYS A 276 -19.52 -13.57 -6.42
C LYS A 276 -20.76 -13.89 -7.25
N THR A 277 -21.80 -13.04 -7.27
CA THR A 277 -22.91 -13.15 -8.22
C THR A 277 -22.48 -12.86 -9.66
N LYS A 278 -21.24 -12.42 -9.91
CA LYS A 278 -20.54 -12.63 -11.18
C LYS A 278 -19.84 -14.00 -11.17
N GLU A 279 -20.58 -15.08 -10.97
CA GLU A 279 -20.01 -16.41 -11.21
C GLU A 279 -19.46 -16.40 -12.63
N ILE A 280 -18.22 -16.87 -12.79
CA ILE A 280 -17.63 -17.11 -14.10
C ILE A 280 -18.39 -18.30 -14.69
N VAL A 281 -19.56 -18.02 -15.26
CA VAL A 281 -20.38 -19.01 -15.94
C VAL A 281 -19.58 -19.52 -17.13
N THR A 282 -19.17 -20.77 -17.07
CA THR A 282 -18.57 -21.46 -18.22
C THR A 282 -19.72 -22.05 -19.01
N ILE A 283 -19.81 -21.72 -20.30
CA ILE A 283 -20.89 -22.19 -21.18
C ILE A 283 -20.32 -23.33 -22.02
N GLU A 284 -20.77 -24.55 -21.76
CA GLU A 284 -20.35 -25.74 -22.50
C GLU A 284 -21.43 -26.19 -23.49
N LYS A 285 -22.70 -25.90 -23.18
CA LYS A 285 -23.87 -26.32 -23.97
C LYS A 285 -25.02 -25.31 -23.91
N PRO A 286 -25.97 -25.34 -24.85
CA PRO A 286 -27.08 -24.38 -24.89
C PRO A 286 -27.95 -24.38 -23.61
N GLU A 287 -28.06 -25.52 -22.93
CA GLU A 287 -28.75 -25.64 -21.64
C GLU A 287 -28.13 -24.73 -20.56
N ASP A 288 -26.82 -24.48 -20.61
CA ASP A 288 -26.17 -23.59 -19.64
C ASP A 288 -26.61 -22.14 -19.86
N VAL A 289 -26.83 -21.75 -21.11
CA VAL A 289 -27.39 -20.44 -21.49
C VAL A 289 -28.83 -20.32 -21.01
N TYR A 290 -29.65 -21.36 -21.23
CA TYR A 290 -31.03 -21.39 -20.74
C TYR A 290 -31.08 -21.27 -19.22
N ASN A 291 -30.31 -22.08 -18.49
CA ASN A 291 -30.27 -22.03 -17.02
C ASN A 291 -29.78 -20.67 -16.50
N TYR A 292 -28.86 -20.01 -17.22
CA TYR A 292 -28.39 -18.68 -16.87
C TYR A 292 -29.47 -17.59 -17.04
N PHE A 293 -30.43 -17.77 -17.93
CA PHE A 293 -31.40 -16.75 -18.33
C PHE A 293 -32.85 -17.03 -17.96
N VAL A 294 -33.22 -18.29 -17.64
CA VAL A 294 -34.62 -18.70 -17.48
C VAL A 294 -35.35 -17.83 -16.46
N ASP A 295 -34.74 -17.56 -15.30
CA ASP A 295 -35.35 -16.73 -14.26
C ASP A 295 -35.46 -15.24 -14.66
N GLU A 296 -34.64 -14.78 -15.61
CA GLU A 296 -34.64 -13.39 -16.06
C GLU A 296 -35.60 -13.15 -17.23
N LEU A 297 -35.68 -14.11 -18.17
CA LEU A 297 -36.30 -13.92 -19.48
C LEU A 297 -37.67 -14.57 -19.62
N LYS A 298 -37.96 -15.64 -18.88
CA LYS A 298 -39.19 -16.45 -19.06
C LYS A 298 -40.47 -15.62 -18.97
N ASP A 299 -40.55 -14.69 -18.02
CA ASP A 299 -41.76 -13.90 -17.74
C ASP A 299 -41.75 -12.49 -18.38
N LYS A 300 -40.78 -12.22 -19.27
CA LYS A 300 -40.67 -10.90 -19.90
C LYS A 300 -41.71 -10.73 -21.00
N LYS A 301 -42.57 -9.71 -20.84
CA LYS A 301 -43.63 -9.34 -21.80
C LYS A 301 -43.15 -8.65 -23.07
N LYS A 302 -41.85 -8.37 -23.19
CA LYS A 302 -41.20 -7.82 -24.38
C LYS A 302 -40.06 -8.75 -24.76
N GLU A 303 -39.74 -8.81 -26.05
CA GLU A 303 -38.53 -9.45 -26.54
C GLU A 303 -37.31 -8.65 -26.07
N HIS A 304 -36.30 -9.35 -25.56
CA HIS A 304 -35.01 -8.81 -25.17
C HIS A 304 -33.95 -9.60 -25.92
N PHE A 305 -33.11 -8.91 -26.69
CA PHE A 305 -32.05 -9.54 -27.44
C PHE A 305 -30.70 -9.24 -26.79
N TYR A 306 -30.00 -10.29 -26.39
CA TYR A 306 -28.72 -10.23 -25.70
C TYR A 306 -27.58 -10.83 -26.55
N ALA A 307 -26.38 -10.31 -26.33
CA ALA A 307 -25.13 -10.94 -26.72
C ALA A 307 -24.33 -11.32 -25.46
N LEU A 308 -24.11 -12.61 -25.26
CA LEU A 308 -23.18 -13.14 -24.27
C LEU A 308 -21.76 -13.13 -24.85
N LEU A 309 -20.84 -12.49 -24.14
CA LEU A 309 -19.47 -12.28 -24.57
C LEU A 309 -18.56 -13.29 -23.87
N LEU A 310 -17.85 -14.10 -24.64
CA LEU A 310 -17.10 -15.24 -24.11
C LEU A 310 -15.59 -15.09 -24.31
N ASP A 311 -14.81 -15.62 -23.38
CA ASP A 311 -13.36 -15.79 -23.55
C ASP A 311 -13.02 -17.07 -24.33
N SER A 312 -11.72 -17.29 -24.59
CA SER A 312 -11.22 -18.48 -25.32
C SER A 312 -11.51 -19.84 -24.65
N LYS A 313 -11.97 -19.85 -23.39
CA LYS A 313 -12.35 -21.03 -22.61
C LYS A 313 -13.87 -21.09 -22.38
N ASN A 314 -14.66 -20.37 -23.21
CA ASN A 314 -16.10 -20.23 -23.11
C ASN A 314 -16.61 -19.68 -21.77
N LYS A 315 -15.79 -18.88 -21.08
CA LYS A 315 -16.22 -18.21 -19.85
C LYS A 315 -16.91 -16.90 -20.17
N LEU A 316 -18.05 -16.67 -19.52
CA LEU A 316 -18.81 -15.44 -19.67
C LEU A 316 -18.02 -14.24 -19.13
N ILE A 317 -17.62 -13.35 -20.03
CA ILE A 317 -16.97 -12.07 -19.73
C ILE A 317 -18.03 -11.04 -19.33
N LYS A 318 -19.10 -10.95 -20.15
CA LYS A 318 -20.15 -9.95 -20.00
C LYS A 318 -21.43 -10.43 -20.70
N LYS A 319 -22.58 -10.03 -20.18
CA LYS A 319 -23.88 -10.07 -20.86
C LYS A 319 -24.21 -8.65 -21.35
N ASP A 320 -24.53 -8.49 -22.63
CA ASP A 320 -24.85 -7.20 -23.22
C ASP A 320 -26.26 -7.22 -23.81
N LEU A 321 -27.11 -6.28 -23.39
CA LEU A 321 -28.48 -6.12 -23.91
C LEU A 321 -28.43 -5.24 -25.16
N VAL A 322 -28.68 -5.83 -26.32
CA VAL A 322 -28.55 -5.18 -27.63
C VAL A 322 -29.85 -4.46 -28.00
N SER A 323 -31.01 -5.08 -27.75
CA SER A 323 -32.32 -4.51 -28.10
C SER A 323 -33.42 -4.95 -27.12
N VAL A 324 -34.47 -4.14 -26.99
CA VAL A 324 -35.70 -4.44 -26.26
C VAL A 324 -36.90 -4.03 -27.10
N GLY A 325 -37.89 -4.91 -27.23
CA GLY A 325 -39.02 -4.76 -28.15
C GLY A 325 -38.84 -5.68 -29.36
N THR A 326 -39.68 -5.50 -30.38
CA THR A 326 -39.73 -6.40 -31.53
C THR A 326 -38.37 -6.55 -32.22
N LEU A 327 -38.01 -7.80 -32.52
CA LEU A 327 -36.85 -8.19 -33.32
C LEU A 327 -36.98 -7.71 -34.76
N ASP A 328 -36.78 -6.42 -35.00
CA ASP A 328 -36.65 -5.87 -36.35
C ASP A 328 -35.17 -5.78 -36.76
N ASN A 329 -34.89 -6.02 -38.04
CA ASN A 329 -33.58 -5.94 -38.68
C ASN A 329 -32.90 -4.57 -38.50
N SER A 330 -33.68 -3.52 -38.21
CA SER A 330 -33.20 -2.16 -37.94
C SER A 330 -32.62 -1.99 -36.52
N LEU A 331 -33.11 -2.76 -35.54
CA LEU A 331 -32.73 -2.66 -34.13
C LEU A 331 -31.59 -3.61 -33.76
N VAL A 332 -31.52 -4.79 -34.37
CA VAL A 332 -30.47 -5.80 -34.11
C VAL A 332 -29.45 -5.81 -35.24
N HIS A 333 -28.65 -4.75 -35.30
CA HIS A 333 -27.59 -4.61 -36.31
C HIS A 333 -26.27 -5.26 -35.83
N PRO A 334 -25.50 -5.97 -36.69
CA PRO A 334 -24.23 -6.58 -36.30
C PRO A 334 -23.24 -5.61 -35.63
N ARG A 335 -23.26 -4.33 -36.04
CA ARG A 335 -22.47 -3.26 -35.40
C ARG A 335 -22.73 -3.16 -33.90
N GLU A 336 -23.99 -3.22 -33.47
CA GLU A 336 -24.34 -3.07 -32.05
C GLU A 336 -23.91 -4.30 -31.26
N VAL A 337 -24.09 -5.51 -31.84
CA VAL A 337 -23.62 -6.78 -31.25
C VAL A 337 -22.10 -6.79 -31.04
N PHE A 338 -21.33 -6.45 -32.09
CA PHE A 338 -19.87 -6.60 -32.05
C PHE A 338 -19.14 -5.41 -31.41
N LYS A 339 -19.80 -4.26 -31.20
CA LYS A 339 -19.20 -3.09 -30.55
C LYS A 339 -18.67 -3.43 -29.15
N GLU A 340 -19.50 -4.05 -28.32
CA GLU A 340 -19.08 -4.45 -26.97
C GLU A 340 -18.18 -5.70 -27.00
N ALA A 341 -18.32 -6.58 -28.01
CA ALA A 341 -17.41 -7.73 -28.19
C ALA A 341 -15.97 -7.33 -28.44
N ILE A 342 -15.75 -6.38 -29.34
CA ILE A 342 -14.43 -5.84 -29.63
C ILE A 342 -13.85 -5.14 -28.39
N LYS A 343 -14.65 -4.29 -27.74
CA LYS A 343 -14.21 -3.53 -26.56
C LYS A 343 -13.80 -4.42 -25.37
N ASN A 344 -14.44 -5.57 -25.21
CA ASN A 344 -14.16 -6.51 -24.12
C ASN A 344 -13.24 -7.66 -24.53
N SER A 345 -12.62 -7.60 -25.73
CA SER A 345 -11.72 -8.65 -26.24
C SER A 345 -12.35 -10.05 -26.22
N ALA A 346 -13.63 -10.15 -26.60
CA ALA A 346 -14.33 -11.42 -26.64
C ALA A 346 -13.76 -12.33 -27.75
N ALA A 347 -13.57 -13.61 -27.42
CA ALA A 347 -13.16 -14.64 -28.39
C ALA A 347 -14.35 -15.16 -29.21
N GLY A 348 -15.57 -15.07 -28.68
CA GLY A 348 -16.81 -15.45 -29.34
C GLY A 348 -18.02 -14.84 -28.66
N VAL A 349 -19.18 -14.97 -29.30
CA VAL A 349 -20.47 -14.50 -28.77
C VAL A 349 -21.54 -15.57 -28.88
N ILE A 350 -22.48 -15.59 -27.93
CA ILE A 350 -23.73 -16.35 -28.04
C ILE A 350 -24.88 -15.33 -28.06
N LEU A 351 -25.78 -15.46 -29.02
CA LEU A 351 -26.99 -14.64 -29.10
C LEU A 351 -28.07 -15.27 -28.24
N VAL A 352 -28.88 -14.45 -27.57
CA VAL A 352 -30.01 -14.94 -26.78
C VAL A 352 -31.18 -14.01 -26.94
N HIS A 353 -32.39 -14.54 -27.15
CA HIS A 353 -33.58 -13.74 -26.96
C HIS A 353 -34.74 -14.54 -26.38
N ASN A 354 -35.77 -13.82 -25.94
CA ASN A 354 -36.98 -14.45 -25.41
C ASN A 354 -38.18 -14.24 -26.34
N HIS A 355 -39.08 -15.22 -26.39
CA HIS A 355 -40.37 -15.13 -27.06
C HIS A 355 -41.51 -14.92 -26.06
N PRO A 356 -42.12 -13.72 -26.00
CA PRO A 356 -43.28 -13.46 -25.13
C PRO A 356 -44.51 -14.29 -25.48
N SER A 357 -44.56 -14.91 -26.68
CA SER A 357 -45.63 -15.83 -27.11
C SER A 357 -45.63 -17.15 -26.31
N GLY A 358 -44.53 -17.46 -25.62
CA GLY A 358 -44.35 -18.70 -24.86
C GLY A 358 -43.82 -19.87 -25.68
N ASP A 359 -43.65 -19.72 -27.01
CA ASP A 359 -43.10 -20.76 -27.89
C ASP A 359 -41.62 -20.52 -28.23
N PRO A 360 -40.70 -21.46 -27.97
CA PRO A 360 -39.28 -21.24 -28.25
C PRO A 360 -38.87 -21.50 -29.71
N GLU A 361 -39.78 -21.97 -30.58
CA GLU A 361 -39.46 -22.26 -31.98
C GLU A 361 -38.96 -21.00 -32.74
N PRO A 362 -37.81 -21.06 -33.44
CA PRO A 362 -37.25 -19.91 -34.16
C PRO A 362 -38.14 -19.46 -35.33
N SER A 363 -38.38 -18.16 -35.44
CA SER A 363 -39.03 -17.58 -36.63
C SER A 363 -38.06 -17.48 -37.81
N GLU A 364 -38.59 -17.30 -39.03
CA GLU A 364 -37.77 -17.05 -40.22
C GLU A 364 -36.86 -15.81 -40.05
N ASN A 365 -37.39 -14.78 -39.39
CA ASN A 365 -36.65 -13.55 -39.12
C ASN A 365 -35.49 -13.77 -38.12
N ASP A 366 -35.66 -14.63 -37.12
CA ASP A 366 -34.57 -14.99 -36.20
C ASP A 366 -33.43 -15.67 -36.95
N VAL A 367 -33.76 -16.58 -37.86
CA VAL A 367 -32.78 -17.28 -38.71
C VAL A 367 -32.04 -16.28 -39.60
N GLU A 368 -32.74 -15.35 -40.26
CA GLU A 368 -32.13 -14.32 -41.11
C GLU A 368 -31.17 -13.40 -40.32
N ILE A 369 -31.62 -12.87 -39.18
CA ILE A 369 -30.81 -12.01 -38.30
C ILE A 369 -29.57 -12.76 -37.83
N THR A 370 -29.74 -14.02 -37.40
CA THR A 370 -28.63 -14.88 -36.95
C THR A 370 -27.58 -15.04 -38.04
N GLN A 371 -28.00 -15.38 -39.27
CA GLN A 371 -27.09 -15.57 -40.40
C GLN A 371 -26.34 -14.28 -40.74
N LYS A 372 -27.02 -13.13 -40.69
CA LYS A 372 -26.41 -11.82 -40.95
C LYS A 372 -25.34 -11.48 -39.92
N ILE A 373 -25.61 -11.71 -38.63
CA ILE A 373 -24.65 -11.49 -37.54
C ILE A 373 -23.49 -12.47 -37.64
N ALA A 374 -23.76 -13.76 -37.91
CA ALA A 374 -22.72 -14.79 -38.07
C ALA A 374 -21.73 -14.47 -39.19
N LYS A 375 -22.22 -13.98 -40.34
CA LYS A 375 -21.36 -13.51 -41.45
C LYS A 375 -20.44 -12.37 -41.03
N ALA A 376 -20.96 -11.39 -40.30
CA ALA A 376 -20.16 -10.28 -39.78
C ALA A 376 -19.13 -10.74 -38.73
N GLY A 377 -19.52 -11.65 -37.84
CA GLY A 377 -18.61 -12.26 -36.86
C GLY A 377 -17.45 -13.01 -37.50
N ASN A 378 -17.70 -13.72 -38.60
CA ASN A 378 -16.65 -14.39 -39.36
C ASN A 378 -15.63 -13.39 -39.94
N ILE A 379 -16.08 -12.25 -40.46
CA ILE A 379 -15.20 -11.18 -40.97
C ILE A 379 -14.35 -10.58 -39.84
N LEU A 380 -14.93 -10.39 -38.65
CA LEU A 380 -14.26 -9.81 -37.49
C LEU A 380 -13.40 -10.82 -36.70
N ASN A 381 -13.43 -12.09 -37.09
CA ASN A 381 -12.84 -13.20 -36.36
C ASN A 381 -13.34 -13.32 -34.89
N ILE A 382 -14.63 -12.99 -34.67
CA ILE A 382 -15.37 -13.19 -33.41
C ILE A 382 -16.59 -14.03 -33.77
N LYS A 383 -16.50 -15.35 -33.56
CA LYS A 383 -17.56 -16.28 -33.99
C LYS A 383 -18.79 -16.14 -33.11
N VAL A 384 -19.97 -16.12 -33.74
CA VAL A 384 -21.23 -16.43 -33.09
C VAL A 384 -21.31 -17.95 -32.90
N LEU A 385 -21.26 -18.42 -31.66
CA LEU A 385 -21.18 -19.84 -31.33
C LEU A 385 -22.55 -20.51 -31.35
N ASP A 386 -23.59 -19.79 -30.91
CA ASP A 386 -24.96 -20.27 -30.85
C ASP A 386 -25.95 -19.10 -30.81
N HIS A 387 -27.23 -19.41 -31.03
CA HIS A 387 -28.33 -18.49 -30.78
C HIS A 387 -29.47 -19.22 -30.07
N VAL A 388 -29.66 -18.90 -28.78
CA VAL A 388 -30.63 -19.58 -27.90
C VAL A 388 -31.89 -18.74 -27.75
N ILE A 389 -33.04 -19.38 -27.90
CA ILE A 389 -34.37 -18.78 -27.78
C ILE A 389 -35.03 -19.32 -26.53
N ILE A 390 -35.52 -18.44 -25.67
CA ILE A 390 -36.08 -18.79 -24.36
C ILE A 390 -37.56 -18.40 -24.30
N ALA A 391 -38.40 -19.33 -23.88
CA ALA A 391 -39.84 -19.09 -23.78
C ALA A 391 -40.44 -19.82 -22.57
N GLU A 392 -41.73 -19.61 -22.30
CA GLU A 392 -42.41 -20.24 -21.17
C GLU A 392 -42.38 -21.78 -21.23
N LYS A 393 -42.55 -22.34 -22.44
CA LYS A 393 -42.56 -23.80 -22.68
C LYS A 393 -41.17 -24.45 -22.64
N GLY A 394 -40.08 -23.66 -22.65
CA GLY A 394 -38.70 -24.19 -22.68
C GLY A 394 -37.75 -23.31 -23.49
N TRP A 395 -36.84 -23.96 -24.23
CA TRP A 395 -35.86 -23.30 -25.09
C TRP A 395 -35.62 -24.10 -26.36
N ASP A 396 -35.12 -23.40 -27.40
CA ASP A 396 -34.62 -23.98 -28.65
C ASP A 396 -33.39 -23.18 -29.09
N ASN A 397 -32.65 -23.65 -30.11
CA ASN A 397 -31.49 -22.94 -30.61
C ASN A 397 -31.27 -23.04 -32.12
N ILE A 398 -30.78 -21.96 -32.72
CA ILE A 398 -30.41 -21.91 -34.13
C ILE A 398 -28.93 -22.29 -34.27
N LYS A 399 -28.67 -23.50 -34.76
CA LYS A 399 -27.30 -23.97 -35.01
C LYS A 399 -26.65 -23.19 -36.16
N ILE A 400 -25.53 -22.56 -35.88
CA ILE A 400 -24.77 -21.77 -36.85
C ILE A 400 -23.74 -22.66 -37.54
N LYS A 401 -23.76 -22.67 -38.87
CA LYS A 401 -22.76 -23.36 -39.69
C LYS A 401 -21.82 -22.35 -40.33
N TYR A 402 -20.54 -22.43 -39.99
CA TYR A 402 -19.49 -21.72 -40.71
C TYR A 402 -19.04 -22.62 -41.87
N SER A 403 -19.24 -22.13 -43.10
CA SER A 403 -18.80 -22.78 -44.35
C SER A 403 -17.30 -22.62 -44.56
#